data_AF-X1RP26-F1
#
_entry.id   AF-X1RP26-F1
#
_cell.length_a   1.000
_cell.length_b   1.000
_cell.length_c   1.000
_cell.angle_alpha   90.00
_cell.angle_beta   90.00
_cell.angle_gamma   90.00
#
_symmetry.space_group_name_H-M   'P 1'
#
loop_
_entity.id
_entity.type
_entity.pdbx_description
1 polymer ?
#
loop_
_entity_poly.entity_id
_entity_poly.type
_entity_poly.pdbx_seq_one_letter_code
_entity_poly.pdbx_strand_id
1 'polypeptide(L)'
;DVRRALMIAIDREAVHRAVFGPGGDMNTYPQAYLVPDVWTPPDELPASVQETLVYDPVEARRILVNAGYPEGEEAFILKFIANSLSLDFIDMASMVKEYWADIGVTLTMETMEPTAYTRLLWGSGEAG
;
A
#
# COMPACT_ATOMS: atom_id res chain seq x y z
N ASP A 1 -2.36 -13.10 4.98
CA ASP A 1 -1.39 -13.49 3.94
C ASP A 1 -1.43 -12.58 2.72
N VAL A 2 -2.54 -12.45 1.99
CA VAL A 2 -2.63 -11.56 0.82
C VAL A 2 -2.17 -10.12 1.12
N ARG A 3 -2.71 -9.47 2.16
CA ARG A 3 -2.28 -8.11 2.55
C ARG A 3 -0.78 -8.02 2.86
N ARG A 4 -0.20 -9.08 3.43
CA ARG A 4 1.25 -9.16 3.73
C ARG A 4 2.05 -9.21 2.43
N ALA A 5 1.66 -10.08 1.49
CA ALA A 5 2.29 -10.17 0.17
C ALA A 5 2.25 -8.82 -0.57
N LEU A 6 1.11 -8.13 -0.54
CA LEU A 6 0.97 -6.82 -1.18
C LEU A 6 1.89 -5.75 -0.57
N MET A 7 2.18 -5.82 0.74
CA MET A 7 3.12 -4.90 1.39
C MET A 7 4.58 -5.23 1.03
N ILE A 8 4.96 -6.51 1.06
CA ILE A 8 6.31 -6.98 0.75
C ILE A 8 6.67 -6.70 -0.73
N ALA A 9 5.68 -6.70 -1.62
CA ALA A 9 5.89 -6.44 -3.04
C ALA A 9 6.19 -4.98 -3.38
N ILE A 10 6.15 -4.05 -2.43
CA ILE A 10 6.34 -2.62 -2.70
C ILE A 10 7.69 -2.15 -2.16
N ASP A 11 8.53 -1.60 -3.03
CA ASP A 11 9.71 -0.84 -2.61
C ASP A 11 9.28 0.55 -2.10
N ARG A 12 9.04 0.62 -0.79
CA ARG A 12 8.60 1.85 -0.11
C ARG A 12 9.64 2.97 -0.18
N GLU A 13 10.92 2.64 -0.22
CA GLU A 13 11.99 3.64 -0.35
C GLU A 13 11.99 4.26 -1.74
N ALA A 14 11.83 3.45 -2.79
CA ALA A 14 11.71 3.93 -4.15
C ALA A 14 10.46 4.80 -4.34
N VAL A 15 9.31 4.36 -3.83
CA VAL A 15 8.07 5.15 -3.85
C VAL A 15 8.25 6.46 -3.10
N HIS A 16 8.76 6.43 -1.87
CA HIS A 16 8.96 7.64 -1.08
C HIS A 16 9.86 8.63 -1.81
N ARG A 17 11.00 8.16 -2.31
CA ARG A 17 11.97 9.00 -3.02
C ARG A 17 11.41 9.62 -4.30
N ALA A 18 10.58 8.88 -5.04
CA ALA A 18 9.98 9.36 -6.27
C ALA A 18 8.88 10.41 -6.03
N VAL A 19 8.06 10.22 -4.99
CA VAL A 19 6.90 11.08 -4.71
C VAL A 19 7.24 12.27 -3.81
N PHE A 20 8.01 12.05 -2.74
CA PHE A 20 8.28 13.05 -1.71
C PHE A 20 9.71 13.59 -1.73
N GLY A 21 10.56 13.05 -2.61
CA GLY A 21 11.97 13.42 -2.71
C GLY A 21 12.87 12.71 -1.70
N PRO A 22 14.16 13.10 -1.64
CA PRO A 22 15.13 12.47 -0.74
C PRO A 22 14.91 12.89 0.72
N GLY A 23 15.08 11.94 1.65
CA GLY A 23 14.95 12.18 3.10
C GLY A 23 13.59 11.76 3.64
N GLY A 24 13.22 12.21 4.84
CA GLY A 24 11.95 11.87 5.48
C GLY A 24 11.94 10.50 6.19
N ASP A 25 11.04 10.36 7.17
CA ASP A 25 10.76 9.09 7.83
C ASP A 25 9.53 8.45 7.18
N MET A 26 9.66 7.20 6.74
CA MET A 26 8.58 6.44 6.12
C MET A 26 7.70 5.70 7.13
N ASN A 27 8.08 5.65 8.41
CA ASN A 27 7.41 4.92 9.48
C ASN A 27 6.59 5.85 10.37
N THR A 28 5.73 6.64 9.71
CA THR A 28 4.90 7.67 10.33
C THR A 28 3.46 7.21 10.61
N TYR A 29 3.10 6.02 10.15
CA TYR A 29 1.78 5.41 10.37
C TYR A 29 1.91 4.14 11.23
N PRO A 30 0.97 3.87 12.16
CA PRO A 30 -0.17 4.73 12.53
C PRO A 30 0.23 5.92 13.39
N GLN A 31 1.44 5.91 13.93
CA GLN A 31 2.01 6.98 14.76
C GLN A 31 3.45 7.23 14.32
N ALA A 32 3.86 8.48 14.32
CA ALA A 32 5.24 8.89 14.05
C ALA A 32 6.05 8.90 15.35
N TYR A 33 7.38 8.90 15.22
CA TYR A 33 8.33 8.97 16.34
C TYR A 33 8.12 10.19 17.27
N LEU A 34 7.38 11.20 16.82
CA LEU A 34 7.01 12.39 17.58
C LEU A 34 6.07 12.10 18.78
N VAL A 35 5.48 10.91 18.85
CA VAL A 35 4.64 10.47 19.98
C VAL A 35 5.29 9.26 20.66
N PRO A 36 6.37 9.46 21.44
CA PRO A 36 7.25 8.37 21.89
C PRO A 36 6.54 7.35 22.79
N ASP A 37 5.50 7.74 23.52
CA ASP A 37 4.75 6.85 24.42
C ASP A 37 4.00 5.72 23.68
N VAL A 38 3.77 5.87 22.38
CA VAL A 38 3.00 4.93 21.55
C VAL A 38 3.73 4.54 20.26
N TRP A 39 5.00 4.93 20.11
CA TRP A 39 5.82 4.61 18.96
C TRP A 39 6.85 3.53 19.31
N THR A 40 7.01 2.56 18.42
CA THR A 40 8.01 1.51 18.55
C THR A 40 8.92 1.56 17.32
N PRO A 41 10.26 1.63 17.51
CA PRO A 41 11.21 1.57 16.42
C PRO A 41 10.97 0.36 15.50
N PRO A 42 11.11 0.49 14.17
CA PRO A 42 10.90 -0.61 13.23
C PRO A 42 11.69 -1.88 13.55
N ASP A 43 12.93 -1.75 14.02
CA ASP A 43 13.83 -2.85 14.39
C ASP A 43 13.45 -3.54 15.72
N GLU A 44 12.60 -2.91 16.54
CA GLU A 44 12.03 -3.48 17.77
C GLU A 44 10.65 -4.11 17.55
N LEU A 45 10.04 -3.94 16.37
CA LEU A 45 8.76 -4.56 16.04
C LEU A 45 8.90 -6.09 15.90
N PRO A 46 7.82 -6.86 16.05
CA PRO A 46 7.86 -8.30 15.78
C PRO A 46 8.39 -8.61 14.38
N ALA A 47 9.14 -9.70 14.21
CA ALA A 47 9.73 -10.10 12.93
C ALA A 47 8.69 -10.20 11.79
N SER A 48 7.46 -10.60 12.12
CA SER A 48 6.37 -10.64 11.15
C SER A 48 6.00 -9.26 10.60
N VAL A 49 6.19 -8.19 11.36
CA VAL A 49 5.98 -6.82 10.90
C VAL A 49 7.21 -6.30 10.17
N GLN A 50 8.42 -6.58 10.66
CA GLN A 50 9.65 -6.17 9.97
C GLN A 50 9.72 -6.69 8.54
N GLU A 51 9.32 -7.94 8.30
CA GLU A 51 9.28 -8.53 6.96
C GLU A 51 8.41 -7.70 5.99
N THR A 52 7.31 -7.11 6.45
CA THR A 52 6.45 -6.29 5.57
C THR A 52 7.01 -4.91 5.26
N LEU A 53 8.15 -4.56 5.87
CA LEU A 53 8.89 -3.33 5.57
C LEU A 53 9.99 -3.57 4.52
N VAL A 54 10.29 -4.83 4.19
CA VAL A 54 11.35 -5.22 3.25
C VAL A 54 10.72 -5.56 1.90
N TYR A 55 11.32 -5.03 0.83
CA TYR A 55 10.90 -5.33 -0.54
C TYR A 55 11.41 -6.71 -0.98
N ASP A 56 10.50 -7.65 -1.23
CA ASP A 56 10.80 -8.99 -1.74
C ASP A 56 9.65 -9.54 -2.64
N PRO A 57 9.66 -9.23 -3.95
CA PRO A 57 8.59 -9.67 -4.85
C PRO A 57 8.58 -11.19 -5.06
N VAL A 58 9.69 -11.90 -4.81
CA VAL A 58 9.75 -13.36 -4.90
C VAL A 58 8.96 -13.98 -3.75
N GLU A 59 9.19 -13.50 -2.53
CA GLU A 59 8.46 -13.94 -1.35
C GLU A 59 6.98 -13.56 -1.43
N ALA A 60 6.67 -12.35 -1.91
CA ALA A 60 5.28 -11.93 -2.12
C ALA A 60 4.52 -12.89 -3.05
N ARG A 61 5.10 -13.29 -4.20
CA ARG A 61 4.50 -14.31 -5.09
C ARG A 61 4.30 -15.64 -4.37
N ARG A 62 5.30 -16.11 -3.62
CA ARG A 62 5.22 -17.36 -2.87
C ARG A 62 4.05 -17.34 -1.88
N ILE A 63 3.87 -16.23 -1.16
CA ILE A 63 2.76 -16.06 -0.21
C ILE A 63 1.40 -16.10 -0.94
N LEU A 64 1.27 -15.47 -2.10
CA LEU A 64 0.03 -15.51 -2.90
C LEU A 64 -0.31 -16.92 -3.38
N VAL A 65 0.67 -17.66 -3.91
CA VAL A 65 0.47 -19.05 -4.35
C VAL A 65 0.03 -19.94 -3.20
N ASN A 66 0.68 -19.83 -2.03
CA ASN A 66 0.28 -20.58 -0.84
C ASN A 66 -1.11 -20.21 -0.32
N ALA A 67 -1.57 -18.98 -0.59
CA ALA A 67 -2.92 -18.53 -0.28
C ALA A 67 -3.97 -18.99 -1.31
N GLY A 68 -3.56 -19.73 -2.35
CA GLY A 68 -4.45 -20.32 -3.35
C GLY A 68 -4.67 -19.47 -4.61
N TYR A 69 -3.88 -18.41 -4.81
CA TYR A 69 -3.91 -17.64 -6.05
C TYR A 69 -3.01 -18.29 -7.12
N PRO A 70 -3.37 -18.19 -8.40
CA PRO A 70 -2.57 -18.78 -9.46
C PRO A 70 -1.19 -18.12 -9.56
N GLU A 71 -0.19 -18.93 -9.90
CA GLU A 71 1.15 -18.44 -10.21
C GLU A 71 1.17 -17.84 -11.62
N GLY A 72 1.80 -16.67 -11.79
CA GLY A 72 1.93 -15.99 -13.08
C GLY A 72 1.32 -14.59 -13.08
N GLU A 73 0.79 -14.18 -14.23
CA GLU A 73 0.41 -12.78 -14.52
C GLU A 73 -1.00 -12.39 -14.03
N GLU A 74 -1.84 -13.35 -13.62
CA GLU A 74 -3.25 -13.10 -13.31
C GLU A 74 -3.67 -13.69 -11.95
N ALA A 75 -3.04 -13.26 -10.86
CA ALA A 75 -3.45 -13.62 -9.51
C ALA A 75 -4.88 -13.11 -9.21
N PHE A 76 -5.09 -11.79 -9.30
CA PHE A 76 -6.39 -11.14 -9.14
C PHE A 76 -6.33 -9.65 -9.53
N ILE A 77 -7.51 -9.03 -9.61
CA ILE A 77 -7.67 -7.61 -9.95
C ILE A 77 -8.15 -6.84 -8.73
N LEU A 78 -7.52 -5.71 -8.45
CA LEU A 78 -7.95 -4.71 -7.47
C LEU A 78 -8.37 -3.42 -8.18
N LYS A 79 -9.26 -2.68 -7.52
CA LYS A 79 -9.65 -1.34 -7.95
C LYS A 79 -9.30 -0.35 -6.85
N PHE A 80 -8.49 0.64 -7.21
CA PHE A 80 -8.19 1.80 -6.38
C PHE A 80 -9.00 3.00 -6.87
N ILE A 81 -9.71 3.64 -5.96
CA ILE A 81 -10.45 4.87 -6.22
C ILE A 81 -9.79 5.94 -5.35
N ALA A 82 -9.42 7.07 -5.96
CA ALA A 82 -8.84 8.20 -5.25
C ALA A 82 -9.65 9.49 -5.44
N ASN A 83 -9.48 10.41 -4.49
CA ASN A 83 -9.83 11.81 -4.69
C ASN A 83 -8.99 12.38 -5.85
N SER A 84 -9.63 13.01 -6.83
CA SER A 84 -8.96 13.58 -8.01
C SER A 84 -7.97 14.71 -7.71
N LEU A 85 -8.00 15.29 -6.50
CA LEU A 85 -7.08 16.34 -6.05
C LEU A 85 -5.89 15.80 -5.24
N SER A 86 -5.87 14.50 -4.92
CA SER A 86 -4.79 13.88 -4.13
C SER A 86 -3.68 13.36 -5.04
N LEU A 87 -2.96 14.28 -5.71
CA LEU A 87 -1.96 13.96 -6.73
C LEU A 87 -0.88 12.99 -6.22
N ASP A 88 -0.31 13.26 -5.04
CA ASP A 88 0.73 12.39 -4.46
C ASP A 88 0.25 10.94 -4.24
N PHE A 89 -1.04 10.75 -3.89
CA PHE A 89 -1.63 9.41 -3.76
C PHE A 89 -1.85 8.73 -5.11
N ILE A 90 -2.15 9.50 -6.15
CA ILE A 90 -2.29 8.98 -7.52
C ILE A 90 -0.92 8.56 -8.06
N ASP A 91 0.12 9.34 -7.82
CA ASP A 91 1.49 9.02 -8.24
C ASP A 91 2.01 7.79 -7.50
N MET A 92 1.82 7.72 -6.18
CA MET A 92 2.14 6.55 -5.38
C MET A 92 1.38 5.30 -5.87
N ALA A 93 0.07 5.41 -6.10
CA ALA A 93 -0.73 4.27 -6.59
C ALA A 93 -0.30 3.81 -7.98
N SER A 94 0.18 4.72 -8.84
CA SER A 94 0.72 4.38 -10.16
C SER A 94 2.00 3.56 -10.05
N MET A 95 2.88 3.85 -9.09
CA MET A 95 4.06 3.02 -8.83
C MET A 95 3.67 1.67 -8.22
N VAL A 96 2.76 1.66 -7.23
CA VAL A 96 2.27 0.43 -6.60
C VAL A 96 1.63 -0.51 -7.62
N LYS A 97 0.93 0.04 -8.62
CA LYS A 97 0.38 -0.75 -9.74
C LYS A 97 1.46 -1.56 -10.45
N GLU A 98 2.61 -0.97 -10.76
CA GLU A 98 3.70 -1.66 -11.45
C GLU A 98 4.33 -2.73 -10.54
N TYR A 99 4.58 -2.42 -9.27
CA TYR A 99 5.06 -3.40 -8.29
C TYR A 99 4.12 -4.59 -8.10
N TRP A 100 2.81 -4.35 -8.11
CA TRP A 100 1.81 -5.41 -7.99
C TRP A 100 1.67 -6.23 -9.28
N ALA A 101 1.91 -5.65 -10.45
CA ALA A 101 1.94 -6.39 -11.70
C ALA A 101 3.03 -7.47 -11.71
N ASP A 102 4.20 -7.20 -11.11
CA ASP A 102 5.31 -8.17 -10.96
C ASP A 102 4.94 -9.42 -10.16
N ILE A 103 3.85 -9.37 -9.38
CA ILE A 103 3.33 -10.50 -8.60
C ILE A 103 1.98 -11.01 -9.13
N GLY A 104 1.60 -10.61 -10.34
CA GLY A 104 0.35 -11.01 -11.00
C GLY A 104 -0.90 -10.28 -10.50
N VAL A 105 -0.76 -9.20 -9.73
CA VAL A 105 -1.89 -8.43 -9.21
C VAL A 105 -2.11 -7.20 -10.08
N THR A 106 -3.25 -7.16 -10.78
CA THR A 106 -3.62 -5.99 -11.59
C THR A 106 -4.29 -4.93 -10.72
N LEU A 107 -3.74 -3.72 -10.70
CA LEU A 107 -4.40 -2.55 -10.11
C LEU A 107 -5.03 -1.67 -11.18
N THR A 108 -6.36 -1.57 -11.13
CA THR A 108 -7.13 -0.56 -11.89
C THR A 108 -7.31 0.69 -11.05
N MET A 109 -7.23 1.86 -11.67
CA MET A 109 -7.25 3.15 -10.97
C MET A 109 -8.35 4.04 -11.55
N GLU A 110 -9.13 4.65 -10.67
CA GLU A 110 -10.12 5.66 -11.00
C GLU A 110 -9.98 6.85 -10.04
N THR A 111 -10.36 8.04 -10.52
CA THR A 111 -10.44 9.24 -9.69
C THR A 111 -11.87 9.74 -9.63
N MET A 112 -12.23 10.34 -8.49
CA MET A 112 -13.54 10.94 -8.26
C MET A 112 -13.38 12.37 -7.74
N GLU A 113 -14.33 13.24 -8.09
CA GLU A 113 -14.44 14.58 -7.52
C GLU A 113 -14.47 14.50 -5.97
N PRO A 114 -13.79 15.41 -5.24
CA PRO A 114 -13.62 15.33 -3.79
C PRO A 114 -14.90 15.05 -2.98
N THR A 115 -16.00 15.73 -3.30
CA THR A 115 -17.29 15.57 -2.61
C THR A 115 -17.87 14.19 -2.89
N ALA A 116 -17.82 13.74 -4.15
CA ALA A 116 -18.26 12.39 -4.54
C ALA A 116 -17.40 11.30 -3.87
N TYR A 117 -16.08 11.46 -3.83
CA TYR A 117 -15.15 10.56 -3.14
C TYR A 117 -15.42 10.49 -1.62
N THR A 118 -15.65 11.64 -1.00
CA THR A 118 -16.00 11.73 0.43
C THR A 118 -17.30 10.98 0.74
N ARG A 119 -18.33 11.15 -0.10
CA ARG A 119 -19.59 10.41 0.05
C ARG A 119 -19.42 8.90 -0.12
N LEU A 120 -18.52 8.46 -1.01
CA LEU A 120 -18.20 7.03 -1.15
C LEU A 120 -17.59 6.45 0.14
N LEU A 121 -16.67 7.17 0.78
CA LEU A 121 -15.96 6.69 1.96
C LEU A 121 -16.80 6.69 3.25
N TRP A 122 -17.59 7.73 3.47
CA TRP A 122 -18.29 7.95 4.75
C TRP A 122 -19.82 7.82 4.65
N GLY A 123 -20.36 7.53 3.46
CA GLY A 123 -21.79 7.49 3.19
C GLY A 123 -22.43 8.89 3.18
N SER A 124 -23.61 9.03 2.57
CA SER A 124 -24.47 10.18 2.86
C SER A 124 -24.95 10.02 4.30
N GLY A 125 -24.47 10.84 5.22
CA GLY A 125 -24.77 10.70 6.64
C GLY A 125 -26.26 10.51 6.94
N GLU A 126 -26.66 9.26 7.09
CA GLU A 126 -27.74 8.84 7.96
C GLU A 126 -27.04 8.13 9.11
N ALA A 127 -26.89 8.86 10.22
CA ALA A 127 -26.51 8.26 11.47
C ALA A 127 -27.60 7.23 11.83
N GLY A 128 -27.23 5.95 11.84
CA GLY A 128 -28.00 4.91 12.52
C GLY A 128 -27.80 4.98 14.03
#